data_AF-A0A3D0JG53-F1
#
_entry.id   AF-A0A3D0JG53-F1
#
_cell.length_a   1.000
_cell.length_b   1.000
_cell.length_c   1.000
_cell.angle_alpha   90.00
_cell.angle_beta   90.00
_cell.angle_gamma   90.00
#
_symmetry.space_group_name_H-M   'P 1'
#
loop_
_entity.id
_entity.type
_entity.pdbx_description
1 polymer ?
#
loop_
_entity_poly.entity_id
_entity_poly.type
_entity_poly.pdbx_seq_one_letter_code
_entity_poly.pdbx_strand_id
1 'polypeptide(L)' 'DKEEEYNYKFGTYAAANCDYVLLVGAKHTEPIKKGVLDSGFDENKCKVYDTLQEALAYAYTIKDEGHKFILLENDLTDNY' A
#
# COMPACT_ATOMS: atom_id res chain seq x y z
N ASP A 1 -3.20 -18.03 -6.05
CA ASP A 1 -4.18 -18.46 -5.03
C ASP A 1 -3.84 -17.99 -3.61
N LYS A 2 -2.81 -18.55 -2.94
CA LYS A 2 -2.48 -18.12 -1.57
C LYS A 2 -1.84 -16.74 -1.49
N GLU A 3 -0.93 -16.41 -2.41
CA GLU A 3 -0.29 -15.09 -2.47
C GLU A 3 -1.32 -13.97 -2.60
N GLU A 4 -2.26 -14.09 -3.55
CA GLU A 4 -3.35 -13.13 -3.74
C GLU A 4 -4.21 -12.96 -2.47
N GLU A 5 -4.54 -14.05 -1.77
CA GLU A 5 -5.31 -14.00 -0.51
C GLU A 5 -4.52 -13.28 0.59
N TYR A 6 -3.22 -13.58 0.73
CA TYR A 6 -2.36 -12.92 1.71
C TYR A 6 -2.17 -11.44 1.39
N ASN A 7 -1.96 -11.10 0.12
CA ASN A 7 -1.84 -9.72 -0.35
C ASN A 7 -3.16 -8.95 -0.16
N TYR A 8 -4.30 -9.58 -0.43
CA TYR A 8 -5.61 -9.01 -0.11
C TYR A 8 -5.75 -8.73 1.39
N LYS A 9 -5.46 -9.71 2.24
CA LYS A 9 -5.49 -9.54 3.70
C LYS A 9 -4.54 -8.45 4.16
N PHE A 10 -3.32 -8.41 3.61
CA PHE A 10 -2.35 -7.36 3.90
C PHE A 10 -2.92 -5.97 3.58
N GLY A 11 -3.61 -5.82 2.45
CA GLY A 11 -4.34 -4.60 2.11
C GLY A 11 -5.39 -4.21 3.14
N THR A 12 -6.17 -5.17 3.66
CA THR A 12 -7.15 -4.89 4.72
C THR A 12 -6.51 -4.41 6.02
N TYR A 13 -5.35 -4.97 6.40
CA TYR A 13 -4.61 -4.52 7.58
C TYR A 13 -4.02 -3.13 7.39
N ALA A 14 -3.47 -2.83 6.21
CA ALA A 14 -2.95 -1.51 5.88
C ALA A 14 -4.05 -0.44 6.00
N ALA A 15 -5.25 -0.72 5.45
CA ALA A 15 -6.39 0.19 5.53
C ALA A 15 -6.83 0.51 6.96
N ALA A 16 -6.66 -0.43 7.89
CA ALA A 16 -7.05 -0.24 9.29
C ALA A 16 -6.03 0.56 10.13
N ASN A 17 -4.77 0.67 9.68
CA ASN A 17 -3.66 1.20 10.48
C ASN A 17 -2.94 2.40 9.86
N CYS A 18 -3.10 2.66 8.56
CA CYS A 18 -2.36 3.70 7.84
C CYS A 18 -3.28 4.84 7.41
N ASP A 19 -2.76 6.07 7.35
CA ASP A 19 -3.49 7.21 6.77
C ASP A 19 -3.34 7.28 5.24
N TYR A 20 -2.24 6.74 4.72
CA TYR A 20 -1.92 6.67 3.30
C TYR A 20 -1.39 5.28 2.97
N VAL A 21 -1.74 4.77 1.79
CA VAL A 21 -1.19 3.53 1.24
C VAL A 21 -0.60 3.82 -0.13
N LEU A 22 0.71 3.65 -0.27
CA LEU A 22 1.44 3.89 -1.51
C LEU A 22 1.99 2.56 -2.02
N LEU A 23 1.35 2.04 -3.06
CA LEU A 23 1.66 0.76 -3.68
C LEU A 23 2.69 0.96 -4.80
N VAL A 24 3.66 0.06 -4.90
CA VAL A 24 4.72 0.12 -5.92
C VAL A 24 4.62 -1.10 -6.82
N GLY A 25 4.46 -0.89 -8.13
CA GLY A 25 4.26 -1.96 -9.10
C GLY A 25 2.79 -2.36 -9.23
N ALA A 26 2.11 -1.80 -10.24
CA ALA A 26 0.67 -1.94 -10.41
C ALA A 26 0.16 -3.38 -10.52
N LYS A 27 0.93 -4.28 -11.16
CA LYS A 27 0.50 -5.67 -11.36
C LYS A 27 0.53 -6.51 -10.09
N HIS A 28 1.60 -6.40 -9.29
CA HIS A 28 1.77 -7.21 -8.08
C HIS A 28 0.87 -6.73 -6.93
N THR A 29 0.64 -5.42 -6.89
CA THR A 29 -0.12 -4.79 -5.80
C THR A 29 -1.64 -4.76 -6.04
N GLU A 30 -2.13 -5.34 -7.14
CA GLU A 30 -3.57 -5.36 -7.46
C GLU A 30 -4.43 -6.02 -6.36
N PRO A 31 -4.05 -7.19 -5.80
CA PRO A 31 -4.80 -7.79 -4.69
C PRO A 31 -4.75 -6.95 -3.41
N ILE A 32 -3.60 -6.31 -3.14
CA ILE A 32 -3.41 -5.41 -1.98
C ILE A 32 -4.33 -4.20 -2.12
N LYS A 33 -4.33 -3.55 -3.29
CA LYS A 33 -5.21 -2.41 -3.59
C LYS A 33 -6.67 -2.78 -3.39
N LYS A 34 -7.07 -3.97 -3.87
CA LYS A 34 -8.43 -4.46 -3.67
C LYS A 34 -8.79 -4.60 -2.19
N GLY A 35 -7.91 -5.21 -1.39
CA GLY A 35 -8.10 -5.33 0.06
C GLY A 35 -8.21 -3.98 0.77
N VAL A 36 -7.41 -2.99 0.35
CA VAL A 36 -7.46 -1.62 0.86
C VAL A 36 -8.82 -0.97 0.56
N LEU A 37 -9.26 -1.00 -0.70
CA LEU A 37 -10.50 -0.34 -1.14
C LEU A 37 -11.76 -1.04 -0.60
N ASP A 38 -11.80 -2.37 -0.59
CA ASP A 38 -12.92 -3.14 -0.03
C ASP A 38 -13.11 -2.87 1.48
N SER A 39 -12.05 -2.44 2.17
CA SER A 39 -12.09 -2.04 3.58
C SER A 39 -12.64 -0.62 3.81
N GLY A 40 -13.04 0.08 2.74
CA GLY A 40 -13.59 1.44 2.81
C GLY A 40 -12.54 2.55 2.89
N PHE A 41 -11.29 2.27 2.53
CA PHE A 41 -10.22 3.25 2.51
C PHE A 41 -10.47 4.35 1.47
N ASP A 42 -10.02 5.57 1.75
CA ASP A 42 -10.15 6.69 0.80
C ASP A 42 -9.28 6.43 -0.43
N GLU A 43 -9.90 6.27 -1.60
CA GLU A 43 -9.23 6.04 -2.87
C GLU A 43 -8.22 7.15 -3.20
N ASN A 44 -8.46 8.39 -2.76
CA ASN A 44 -7.53 9.50 -2.98
C ASN A 44 -6.21 9.36 -2.19
N LYS A 45 -6.23 8.53 -1.14
CA LYS A 45 -5.08 8.23 -0.26
C LYS A 45 -4.45 6.86 -0.54
N CYS A 46 -5.02 6.07 -1.44
CA CYS A 46 -4.45 4.82 -1.95
C CYS A 46 -3.88 5.04 -3.36
N LYS A 47 -2.55 5.19 -3.47
CA LYS A 47 -1.89 5.53 -4.74
C LYS A 47 -0.98 4.41 -5.22
N VAL A 48 -0.90 4.26 -6.54
CA VAL A 48 -0.03 3.27 -7.19
C VAL A 48 1.06 4.02 -7.97
N TYR A 49 2.30 3.57 -7.81
CA TYR A 49 3.49 4.11 -8.47
C TYR A 49 4.24 2.99 -9.19
N ASP A 50 5.07 3.36 -10.18
CA ASP A 50 5.88 2.37 -10.90
C ASP A 50 7.17 2.07 -10.13
N THR A 51 7.67 3.03 -9.35
CA THR A 51 8.93 2.89 -8.61
C THR A 51 8.81 3.34 -7.16
N LEU A 52 9.66 2.75 -6.31
CA LEU A 52 9.76 3.14 -4.89
C LEU A 52 10.13 4.62 -4.74
N GLN A 53 10.98 5.13 -5.63
CA GLN A 53 11.44 6.52 -5.62
C GLN A 53 10.27 7.50 -5.81
N GLU A 54 9.35 7.21 -6.73
CA GLU A 54 8.15 8.03 -6.95
C GLU A 54 7.21 8.00 -5.74
N ALA A 55 7.00 6.81 -5.17
CA ALA A 55 6.16 6.65 -3.98
C ALA A 55 6.74 7.42 -2.78
N LEU A 56 8.06 7.31 -2.55
CA LEU A 56 8.76 8.07 -1.51
C LEU A 56 8.70 9.57 -1.77
N ALA A 57 8.93 10.02 -3.00
CA ALA A 57 8.83 11.43 -3.35
C ALA A 57 7.45 11.99 -2.98
N TYR A 58 6.37 11.27 -3.32
CA TYR A 58 5.02 11.63 -2.90
C TYR A 58 4.86 11.62 -1.38
N ALA A 59 5.32 10.56 -0.69
CA ALA A 59 5.25 10.46 0.76
C ALA A 59 5.89 11.68 1.44
N TYR A 60 7.03 12.16 0.94
CA TYR A 60 7.69 13.37 1.45
C TYR A 60 6.89 14.65 1.20
N THR A 61 6.09 14.73 0.14
CA THR A 61 5.23 15.89 -0.13
C THR A 61 4.05 16.02 0.83
N ILE A 62 3.63 14.93 1.49
CA ILE A 62 2.53 14.93 2.46
C ILE A 62 2.96 15.81 3.65
N LYS A 63 2.31 16.97 3.80
CA LYS A 63 2.53 17.86 4.94
C LYS A 63 1.44 17.57 5.95
N ASP A 64 1.82 16.91 7.03
CA ASP A 64 0.93 16.65 8.16
C ASP A 64 1.59 17.17 9.45
N GLU A 65 0.76 17.59 10.40
CA GLU A 65 1.22 18.14 11.67
C GLU A 65 1.59 16.99 12.62
N GLY A 66 2.81 16.46 12.49
CA GLY A 66 3.27 15.39 13.38
C GLY A 66 4.49 14.62 12.90
N HIS A 67 4.80 13.54 13.61
CA HIS A 67 5.84 12.60 13.21
C HIS A 67 5.33 11.70 12.08
N LYS A 68 6.07 11.68 10.97
CA LYS A 68 5.80 10.80 9.84
C LYS A 68 6.57 9.49 10.01
N PHE A 69 5.85 8.39 9.99
CA PHE A 69 6.44 7.04 9.96
C PHE A 69 6.19 6.45 8.59
N ILE A 70 7.26 6.04 7.91
CA ILE A 70 7.17 5.37 6.61
C ILE A 70 7.61 3.93 6.82
N LEU A 71 6.69 3.00 6.63
CA LEU A 71 6.96 1.57 6.64
C LEU A 71 7.15 1.10 5.20
N LEU A 72 8.28 0.46 4.93
CA LEU A 72 8.57 -0.15 3.64
C LEU A 72 8.47 -1.66 3.80
N GLU A 73 7.33 -2.21 3.44
CA GLU A 73 7.12 -3.66 3.39
C GLU A 73 7.39 -4.15 1.97
N ASN A 74 8.02 -5.32 1.86
CA ASN A 74 8.09 -6.02 0.59
C ASN A 74 6.83 -6.86 0.43
N ASP A 75 6.36 -6.98 -0.81
CA ASP A 75 5.32 -7.95 -1.12
C ASP A 75 5.82 -9.36 -0.78
N LEU A 76 4.91 -10.22 -0.32
CA LEU A 76 5.22 -11.62 -0.10
C LEU A 76 5.51 -12.26 -1.46
N THR A 77 6.79 -12.51 -1.74
CA THR A 77 7.20 -13.19 -2.96
C THR A 77 6.87 -14.67 -2.90
N ASP A 78 6.48 -15.23 -4.04
CA ASP A 78 6.03 -16.61 -4.26
C ASP A 78 7.11 -17.70 -3.98
N ASN A 79 8.25 -17.35 -3.36
CA ASN A 79 9.30 -18.30 -2.97
C ASN A 79 8.99 -18.91 -1.59
N TYR A 80 8.12 -19.92 -1.55
CA TYR A 80 8.00 -20.87 -0.44
C TYR A 80 7.94 -22.32 -0.92
#